data_AF-A0A351CCH2-F1
#
_entry.id   AF-A0A351CCH2-F1
#
_cell.length_a   1.000
_cell.length_b   1.000
_cell.length_c   1.000
_cell.angle_alpha   90.00
_cell.angle_beta   90.00
_cell.angle_gamma   90.00
#
_symmetry.space_group_name_H-M   'P 1'
#
loop_
_entity.id
_entity.type
_entity.pdbx_description
1 polymer ?
#
loop_
_entity_poly.entity_id
_entity_poly.type
_entity_poly.pdbx_seq_one_letter_code
_entity_poly.pdbx_strand_id
1 'polypeptide(L)'
;MDLLKDIKHKRAKQRQKKPIKRDAFNQISGLVRQCGLEKSFLDALDKVGDYLATKNLKFARIRLKVPVESPLFSLVTKEEYFLTMSIIKKVDCPYLRFAHSPEEVLLCKPLYRLNPSLAPERLMRYHFETLLLHERTKIKNNE
;
A
#
# COMPACT_ATOMS: atom_id res chain seq x y z
N MET A 1 24.83 -9.94 -39.74
CA MET A 1 23.72 -9.92 -38.77
C MET A 1 22.97 -11.22 -38.91
N ASP A 2 23.00 -12.08 -37.89
CA ASP A 2 22.44 -13.43 -37.94
C ASP A 2 21.02 -13.41 -37.36
N LEU A 3 20.02 -13.32 -38.26
CA LEU A 3 18.60 -13.17 -37.93
C LEU A 3 18.10 -14.25 -36.93
N LEU A 4 18.66 -15.45 -37.00
CA LEU A 4 18.31 -16.55 -36.11
C LEU A 4 18.78 -16.30 -34.66
N LYS A 5 19.94 -15.66 -34.47
CA LYS A 5 20.43 -15.28 -33.13
C LYS A 5 19.56 -14.19 -32.51
N ASP A 6 19.12 -13.21 -33.30
CA ASP A 6 18.24 -12.14 -32.83
C ASP A 6 16.86 -12.67 -32.40
N ILE A 7 16.28 -13.61 -33.16
CA ILE A 7 15.02 -14.26 -32.81
C ILE A 7 15.16 -15.07 -31.52
N LYS A 8 16.24 -15.86 -31.36
CA LYS A 8 16.51 -16.64 -30.15
C LYS A 8 16.67 -15.72 -28.93
N HIS A 9 17.40 -14.62 -29.07
CA HIS A 9 17.63 -13.66 -27.99
C HIS A 9 16.35 -12.91 -27.58
N LYS A 10 15.52 -12.49 -28.55
CA LYS A 10 14.19 -11.91 -28.26
C LYS A 10 13.29 -12.89 -27.51
N ARG A 11 13.25 -14.16 -27.92
CA ARG A 11 12.47 -15.20 -27.24
C ARG A 11 12.98 -15.47 -25.82
N ALA A 12 14.31 -15.47 -25.61
CA ALA A 12 14.89 -15.59 -24.28
C ALA A 12 14.49 -14.43 -23.36
N LYS A 13 14.54 -13.19 -23.86
CA LYS A 13 14.07 -12.00 -23.12
C LYS A 13 12.57 -12.05 -22.81
N GLN A 14 11.74 -12.55 -23.73
CA GLN A 14 10.30 -12.70 -23.50
C GLN A 14 9.96 -13.82 -22.50
N ARG A 15 10.76 -14.88 -22.45
CA ARG A 15 10.61 -15.99 -21.50
C ARG A 15 11.12 -15.67 -20.10
N GLN A 16 11.89 -14.60 -19.91
CA GLN A 16 12.25 -14.14 -18.57
C GLN A 16 10.97 -13.75 -17.82
N LYS A 17 10.67 -14.50 -16.76
CA LYS A 17 9.53 -14.23 -15.89
C LYS A 17 9.72 -12.86 -15.25
N LYS A 18 8.78 -11.96 -15.49
CA LYS A 18 8.73 -10.70 -14.74
C LYS A 18 8.28 -11.00 -13.31
N PRO A 19 8.84 -10.33 -12.29
CA PRO A 19 8.34 -10.46 -10.93
C PRO A 19 6.87 -10.04 -10.91
N ILE A 20 6.05 -10.83 -10.19
CA ILE A 20 4.62 -10.54 -10.02
C ILE A 20 4.51 -9.21 -9.29
N LYS A 21 3.82 -8.24 -9.89
CA LYS A 21 3.61 -6.93 -9.29
C LYS A 21 2.59 -7.06 -8.16
N ARG A 22 2.83 -6.37 -7.06
CA ARG A 22 1.83 -6.20 -6.00
C ARG A 22 0.62 -5.46 -6.56
N ASP A 23 -0.54 -6.04 -6.31
CA ASP A 23 -1.82 -5.50 -6.71
C ASP A 23 -2.62 -5.07 -5.48
N ALA A 24 -3.37 -3.98 -5.59
CA ALA A 24 -4.14 -3.43 -4.48
C ALA A 24 -5.26 -4.37 -4.04
N PHE A 25 -5.89 -5.10 -4.98
CA PHE A 25 -6.94 -6.06 -4.63
C PHE A 25 -6.40 -7.18 -3.76
N ASN A 26 -5.30 -7.82 -4.18
CA ASN A 26 -4.71 -8.91 -3.41
C ASN A 26 -4.21 -8.46 -2.03
N GLN A 27 -3.58 -7.28 -1.97
CA GLN A 27 -3.11 -6.75 -0.70
C GLN A 27 -4.26 -6.47 0.27
N ILE A 28 -5.31 -5.78 -0.20
CA ILE A 28 -6.42 -5.38 0.67
C ILE A 28 -7.32 -6.56 1.04
N SER A 29 -7.59 -7.48 0.12
CA SER A 29 -8.33 -8.70 0.47
C SER A 29 -7.57 -9.57 1.49
N GLY A 30 -6.24 -9.65 1.39
CA GLY A 30 -5.38 -10.26 2.40
C GLY A 30 -5.59 -9.63 3.77
N LEU A 31 -5.58 -8.29 3.86
CA LEU A 31 -5.84 -7.56 5.12
C LEU A 31 -7.26 -7.76 5.63
N VAL A 32 -8.27 -7.72 4.76
CA VAL A 32 -9.67 -7.96 5.14
C VAL A 32 -9.81 -9.30 5.85
N ARG A 33 -9.21 -10.35 5.28
CA ARG A 33 -9.24 -11.69 5.87
C ARG A 33 -8.39 -11.81 7.13
N GLN A 34 -7.12 -11.41 7.08
CA GLN A 34 -6.15 -11.62 8.16
C GLN A 34 -6.48 -10.80 9.41
N CYS A 35 -7.00 -9.59 9.22
CA CYS A 35 -7.36 -8.69 10.31
C CYS A 35 -8.85 -8.75 10.69
N GLY A 36 -9.65 -9.58 10.01
CA GLY A 36 -11.09 -9.67 10.24
C GLY A 36 -11.80 -8.33 10.04
N LEU A 37 -11.45 -7.58 8.98
CA LEU A 37 -12.05 -6.27 8.76
C LEU A 37 -13.52 -6.38 8.42
N GLU A 38 -14.30 -5.50 9.03
CA GLU A 38 -15.73 -5.40 8.83
C GLU A 38 -16.11 -4.12 8.08
N LYS A 39 -17.38 -4.02 7.68
CA LYS A 39 -17.91 -2.82 7.00
C LYS A 39 -17.75 -1.54 7.82
N SER A 40 -17.74 -1.64 9.16
CA SER A 40 -17.48 -0.53 10.09
C SER A 40 -16.11 0.13 9.89
N PHE A 41 -15.14 -0.59 9.30
CA PHE A 41 -13.86 -0.01 8.91
C PHE A 41 -14.00 1.11 7.87
N LEU A 42 -15.05 1.06 7.04
CA LEU A 42 -15.33 2.14 6.08
C LEU A 42 -15.68 3.45 6.77
N ASP A 43 -16.29 3.41 7.97
CA ASP A 43 -16.61 4.61 8.74
C ASP A 43 -15.35 5.23 9.34
N ALA A 44 -14.40 4.37 9.75
CA ALA A 44 -13.09 4.83 10.22
C ALA A 44 -12.31 5.56 9.12
N LEU A 45 -12.47 5.16 7.85
CA LEU A 45 -11.85 5.83 6.70
C LEU A 45 -12.34 7.28 6.50
N ASP A 46 -13.57 7.60 6.87
CA ASP A 46 -14.09 8.97 6.77
C ASP A 46 -13.53 9.89 7.87
N LYS A 47 -13.26 9.31 9.05
CA LYS A 47 -12.82 10.04 10.25
C LYS A 47 -11.31 10.19 10.38
N VAL A 48 -10.54 9.74 9.38
CA VAL A 48 -9.06 9.77 9.42
C VAL A 48 -8.51 11.18 9.60
N GLY A 49 -9.14 12.19 8.98
CA GLY A 49 -8.74 13.58 9.11
C GLY A 49 -8.78 14.05 10.57
N ASP A 50 -9.88 13.77 11.26
CA ASP A 50 -10.10 14.13 12.65
C ASP A 50 -9.15 13.37 13.59
N TYR A 51 -8.90 12.09 13.30
CA TYR A 51 -7.97 11.24 14.06
C TYR A 51 -6.52 11.75 13.99
N LEU A 52 -6.08 12.21 12.81
CA LEU A 52 -4.74 12.77 12.63
C LEU A 52 -4.58 14.19 13.20
N ALA A 53 -5.68 14.92 13.37
CA ALA A 53 -5.70 16.25 13.99
C ALA A 53 -5.72 16.16 15.53
N THR A 54 -6.46 15.21 16.11
CA THR A 54 -6.61 15.07 17.57
C THR A 54 -5.43 14.36 18.22
N LYS A 55 -4.79 13.39 17.56
CA LYS A 55 -3.53 12.87 18.07
C LYS A 55 -2.41 13.86 17.74
N ASN A 56 -1.93 14.57 18.76
CA ASN A 56 -0.53 14.97 18.84
C ASN A 56 0.29 13.68 18.87
N LEU A 57 0.54 13.10 17.70
CA LEU A 57 1.14 11.80 17.59
C LEU A 57 2.60 11.89 18.07
N LYS A 58 2.81 11.65 19.37
CA LYS A 58 4.15 11.55 19.97
C LYS A 58 4.78 10.25 19.49
N PHE A 59 5.47 10.33 18.37
CA PHE A 59 6.05 9.18 17.71
C PHE A 59 7.57 9.23 17.82
N ALA A 60 8.11 8.40 18.70
CA ALA A 60 9.53 8.44 19.04
C ALA A 60 10.38 7.38 18.31
N ARG A 61 9.81 6.50 17.47
CA ARG A 61 10.54 5.36 16.90
C ARG A 61 10.21 5.12 15.42
N ILE A 62 11.25 4.92 14.61
CA ILE A 62 11.17 4.42 13.24
C ILE A 62 10.57 3.01 13.30
N ARG A 63 9.41 2.81 12.68
CA ARG A 63 8.77 1.49 12.57
C ARG A 63 9.04 0.91 11.19
N LEU A 64 9.65 -0.26 11.16
CA LEU A 64 9.74 -1.08 9.95
C LEU A 64 8.43 -1.83 9.74
N LYS A 65 8.12 -2.16 8.49
CA LYS A 65 6.97 -3.02 8.21
C LYS A 65 7.23 -4.43 8.70
N VAL A 66 6.23 -5.00 9.35
CA VAL A 66 6.19 -6.44 9.58
C VAL A 66 5.92 -7.11 8.22
N PRO A 67 6.68 -8.15 7.85
CA PRO A 67 6.38 -8.93 6.65
C PRO A 67 4.98 -9.53 6.77
N VAL A 68 4.12 -9.21 5.81
CA VAL A 68 2.80 -9.83 5.68
C VAL A 68 2.81 -10.63 4.40
N GLU A 69 2.50 -11.92 4.49
CA GLU A 69 2.27 -12.75 3.32
C GLU A 69 0.94 -12.37 2.70
N SER A 70 0.99 -11.54 1.66
CA SER A 70 -0.16 -11.33 0.79
C SER A 70 -0.22 -12.49 -0.21
N PRO A 71 -1.39 -13.14 -0.37
CA PRO A 71 -1.55 -14.13 -1.42
C PRO A 71 -1.32 -13.48 -2.79
N LEU A 72 -0.68 -14.22 -3.71
CA LEU A 72 -0.48 -13.76 -5.09
C LEU A 72 -1.80 -13.69 -5.86
N PHE A 73 -2.75 -14.54 -5.50
CA PHE A 73 -4.10 -14.60 -6.05
C PHE A 73 -5.08 -14.86 -4.91
N SER A 74 -5.92 -13.88 -4.60
CA SER A 74 -6.83 -13.95 -3.46
C SER A 74 -8.12 -14.65 -3.85
N LEU A 75 -8.40 -15.79 -3.22
CA LEU A 75 -9.68 -16.49 -3.33
C LEU A 75 -10.60 -15.98 -2.22
N VAL A 76 -11.43 -14.98 -2.51
CA VAL A 76 -12.30 -14.31 -1.55
C VAL A 76 -13.76 -14.75 -1.66
N THR A 77 -14.47 -14.70 -0.55
CA THR A 77 -15.93 -14.78 -0.50
C THR A 77 -16.56 -13.55 -1.15
N LYS A 78 -17.87 -13.60 -1.40
CA LYS A 78 -18.62 -12.47 -1.97
C LYS A 78 -18.56 -11.26 -1.05
N GLU A 79 -18.69 -11.46 0.26
CA GLU A 79 -18.67 -10.43 1.28
C GLU A 79 -17.30 -9.75 1.36
N GLU A 80 -16.23 -10.55 1.40
CA GLU A 80 -14.84 -10.07 1.38
C GLU A 80 -14.55 -9.29 0.09
N TYR A 81 -15.03 -9.74 -1.07
CA TYR A 81 -14.90 -9.04 -2.34
C TYR A 81 -15.52 -7.64 -2.29
N PHE A 82 -16.78 -7.54 -1.84
CA PHE A 82 -17.48 -6.26 -1.78
C PHE A 82 -16.84 -5.29 -0.79
N LEU A 83 -16.37 -5.77 0.36
CA LEU A 83 -15.65 -4.94 1.30
C LEU A 83 -14.32 -4.47 0.73
N THR A 84 -13.54 -5.38 0.12
CA THR A 84 -12.27 -5.06 -0.54
C THR A 84 -12.44 -3.98 -1.59
N MET A 85 -13.41 -4.14 -2.50
CA MET A 85 -13.70 -3.16 -3.55
C MET A 85 -14.19 -1.83 -2.98
N SER A 86 -14.97 -1.86 -1.90
CA SER A 86 -15.41 -0.64 -1.20
C SER A 86 -14.22 0.12 -0.60
N ILE A 87 -13.29 -0.57 0.06
CA ILE A 87 -12.07 0.03 0.60
C ILE A 87 -11.22 0.63 -0.54
N ILE A 88 -11.00 -0.12 -1.63
CA ILE A 88 -10.19 0.34 -2.77
C ILE A 88 -10.81 1.59 -3.40
N LYS A 89 -12.11 1.58 -3.68
CA LYS A 89 -12.81 2.73 -4.26
C LYS A 89 -12.83 3.94 -3.32
N LYS A 90 -12.97 3.71 -2.02
CA LYS A 90 -13.03 4.78 -1.03
C LYS A 90 -11.67 5.42 -0.80
N VAL A 91 -10.60 4.61 -0.73
CA VAL A 91 -9.24 5.09 -0.52
C VAL A 91 -8.62 5.65 -1.79
N ASP A 92 -8.88 5.04 -2.95
CA ASP A 92 -8.43 5.46 -4.28
C ASP A 92 -7.01 6.05 -4.29
N CYS A 93 -6.05 5.26 -3.82
CA CYS A 93 -4.68 5.71 -3.60
C CYS A 93 -3.66 4.72 -4.17
N PRO A 94 -2.66 5.17 -4.96
CA PRO A 94 -1.61 4.29 -5.49
C PRO A 94 -0.79 3.55 -4.43
N TYR A 95 -0.76 4.06 -3.19
CA TYR A 95 0.02 3.49 -2.09
C TYR A 95 -0.65 2.30 -1.41
N LEU A 96 -1.94 2.08 -1.71
CA LEU A 96 -2.75 1.03 -1.11
C LEU A 96 -2.15 -0.38 -1.30
N ARG A 97 -1.51 -0.62 -2.46
CA ARG A 97 -0.83 -1.89 -2.78
C ARG A 97 0.38 -2.20 -1.89
N PHE A 98 0.82 -1.25 -1.06
CA PHE A 98 1.93 -1.42 -0.13
C PHE A 98 1.46 -1.49 1.32
N ALA A 99 0.16 -1.30 1.62
CA ALA A 99 -0.35 -1.31 2.99
C ALA A 99 -0.31 -2.72 3.59
N HIS A 100 0.32 -2.88 4.75
CA HIS A 100 0.48 -4.14 5.49
C HIS A 100 -0.37 -4.18 6.76
N SER A 101 -1.07 -3.10 7.10
CA SER A 101 -1.99 -3.08 8.23
C SER A 101 -3.19 -2.15 7.96
N PRO A 102 -4.30 -2.33 8.70
CA PRO A 102 -5.45 -1.44 8.60
C PRO A 102 -5.08 0.03 8.87
N GLU A 103 -4.16 0.28 9.80
CA GLU A 103 -3.65 1.63 10.08
C GLU A 103 -2.95 2.24 8.86
N GLU A 104 -2.15 1.46 8.13
CA GLU A 104 -1.53 1.95 6.90
C GLU A 104 -2.55 2.27 5.81
N VAL A 105 -3.66 1.53 5.74
CA VAL A 105 -4.77 1.84 4.82
C VAL A 105 -5.36 3.22 5.15
N LEU A 106 -5.56 3.53 6.43
CA LEU A 106 -6.01 4.87 6.87
C LEU A 106 -5.01 5.96 6.46
N LEU A 107 -3.71 5.69 6.58
CA LEU A 107 -2.64 6.66 6.33
C LEU A 107 -2.29 6.86 4.85
N CYS A 108 -2.80 6.02 3.93
CA CYS A 108 -2.53 6.10 2.50
C CYS A 108 -2.77 7.50 1.91
N LYS A 109 -4.00 8.01 2.04
CA LYS A 109 -4.40 9.31 1.49
C LYS A 109 -3.60 10.47 2.11
N PRO A 110 -3.50 10.60 3.45
CA PRO A 110 -2.68 11.62 4.08
C PRO A 110 -1.23 11.63 3.59
N LEU A 111 -0.61 10.45 3.50
CA LEU A 111 0.78 10.33 3.05
C LEU A 111 0.94 10.74 1.57
N TYR A 112 0.05 10.27 0.71
CA TYR A 112 0.07 10.61 -0.72
C TYR A 112 -0.14 12.11 -0.97
N ARG A 113 -0.99 12.78 -0.17
CA ARG A 113 -1.19 14.22 -0.24
C ARG A 113 0.07 15.01 0.11
N LEU A 114 0.87 14.53 1.08
CA LEU A 114 2.13 15.18 1.46
C LEU A 114 3.23 14.96 0.42
N ASN A 115 3.35 13.73 -0.10
CA ASN A 115 4.35 13.41 -1.09
C ASN A 115 3.85 12.28 -2.01
N PRO A 116 3.37 12.60 -3.23
CA PRO A 116 2.91 11.60 -4.20
C PRO A 116 4.05 10.87 -4.91
N SER A 117 5.29 11.38 -4.81
CA SER A 117 6.47 10.88 -5.50
C SER A 117 7.34 9.97 -4.62
N LEU A 118 6.80 9.41 -3.51
CA LEU A 118 7.55 8.47 -2.69
C LEU A 118 7.92 7.21 -3.48
N ALA A 119 9.20 6.86 -3.40
CA ALA A 119 9.75 5.69 -4.06
C ALA A 119 9.12 4.40 -3.49
N PRO A 120 8.73 3.43 -4.35
CA PRO A 120 8.15 2.15 -3.93
C PRO A 120 8.99 1.41 -2.88
N GLU A 121 10.31 1.52 -2.93
CA GLU A 121 11.24 0.88 -2.00
C GLU A 121 11.06 1.41 -0.57
N ARG A 122 10.79 2.71 -0.42
CA ARG A 122 10.48 3.31 0.89
C ARG A 122 9.13 2.83 1.40
N LEU A 123 8.11 2.80 0.51
CA LEU A 123 6.76 2.33 0.82
C LEU A 123 6.72 0.84 1.20
N MET A 124 7.66 0.03 0.71
CA MET A 124 7.79 -1.38 1.06
C MET A 124 8.52 -1.59 2.40
N ARG A 125 9.46 -0.72 2.76
CA ARG A 125 10.35 -0.93 3.90
C ARG A 125 9.83 -0.32 5.20
N TYR A 126 9.30 0.89 5.12
CA TYR A 126 8.93 1.68 6.29
C TYR A 126 7.44 1.73 6.50
N HIS A 127 7.02 1.71 7.76
CA HIS A 127 5.63 1.90 8.10
C HIS A 127 5.14 3.28 7.65
N PHE A 128 3.91 3.38 7.17
CA PHE A 128 3.38 4.65 6.62
C PHE A 128 3.37 5.79 7.62
N GLU A 129 3.20 5.48 8.90
CA GLU A 129 3.34 6.43 10.00
C GLU A 129 4.74 7.08 10.04
N THR A 130 5.80 6.28 9.89
CA THR A 130 7.19 6.77 9.88
C THR A 130 7.45 7.65 8.65
N LEU A 131 6.92 7.26 7.50
CA LEU A 131 7.03 8.08 6.28
C LEU A 131 6.28 9.40 6.43
N LEU A 132 5.06 9.38 6.99
CA LEU A 132 4.25 10.58 7.20
C LEU A 132 4.97 11.59 8.10
N LEU A 133 5.63 11.11 9.15
CA LEU A 133 6.43 11.95 10.05
C LEU A 133 7.61 12.59 9.34
N HIS A 134 8.38 11.77 8.63
CA HIS A 134 9.56 12.24 7.90
C HIS A 134 9.20 13.35 6.91
N GLU A 135 8.11 13.16 6.15
CA GLU A 135 7.66 14.18 5.20
C GLU A 135 7.13 15.45 5.91
N ARG A 136 6.43 15.32 7.04
CA ARG A 136 5.99 16.49 7.85
C ARG A 136 7.17 17.27 8.42
N THR A 137 8.20 16.60 8.94
CA THR A 137 9.40 17.28 9.45
C THR A 137 10.18 17.97 8.35
N LYS A 138 10.22 17.37 7.15
CA LYS A 138 10.87 17.99 5.99
C LYS A 138 10.17 19.28 5.56
N ILE A 139 8.85 19.31 5.61
CA ILE A 139 8.07 20.53 5.31
C ILE A 139 8.36 21.62 6.36
N LYS A 140 8.30 21.29 7.66
CA LYS A 140 8.58 22.24 8.74
C LYS A 140 9.99 22.83 8.73
N ASN A 141 10.98 22.10 8.23
CA ASN A 141 12.37 22.57 8.14
C ASN A 141 12.66 23.36 6.87
N ASN A 142 11.73 23.36 5.91
CA ASN A 142 11.82 24.11 4.65
C ASN A 142 10.99 25.41 4.67
N GLU A 143 10.25 25.65 5.76
CA GLU A 143 9.61 26.94 6.12
C GLU A 143 10.57 27.76 7.00
#